data_AF-A0A7U4M232-F1
#
_entry.id   AF-A0A7U4M232-F1
#
_cell.length_a   1.000
_cell.length_b   1.000
_cell.length_c   1.000
_cell.angle_alpha   90.00
_cell.angle_beta   90.00
_cell.angle_gamma   90.00
#
_symmetry.space_group_name_H-M   'P 1'
#
loop_
_entity.id
_entity.type
_entity.pdbx_description
1 polymer ?
#
loop_
_entity_poly.entity_id
_entity_poly.type
_entity_poly.pdbx_seq_one_letter_code
_entity_poly.pdbx_strand_id
1 'polypeptide(L)'
;MKIVVKGILCLSLFMGTVWAKEVKSASPAAQKSTAGDIQIFTSDNAGGKITPATIEAAFKKEGFFISANRDMNVPFKKKFKETSFDVYNLFTFFSKKETLELAKKYPSIGMFSPMSMSIYTKKGDKKISISSLRVEAMAKILKIPADDAVLVKIGAMVKEALKTAMPQGKFEALSYSVQEPKGSLVSSYEMEMDPEEWEDEKEEFKMEFEGTLSTYGFVIAGTNDLNHDFKENKYEGYDFYDVYSICKLPVIYTVAKTHPEAGAYAPCSLYMYKKKGENSMHLAFPSVYNWISSMDIKNKESLEVLEEAQGSMNKILSELTE
;
A
#
# COMPACT_ATOMS: atom_id res chain seq x y z
N MET A 1 -28.77 34.02 68.07
CA MET A 1 -27.42 33.64 67.56
C MET A 1 -27.56 32.40 66.70
N LYS A 2 -27.23 32.53 65.41
CA LYS A 2 -26.90 31.53 64.37
C LYS A 2 -27.80 30.31 64.17
N ILE A 3 -28.54 30.38 63.05
CA ILE A 3 -29.23 29.31 62.32
C ILE A 3 -28.24 28.70 61.30
N VAL A 4 -28.21 27.37 61.18
CA VAL A 4 -27.61 26.61 60.06
C VAL A 4 -28.62 25.49 59.74
N VAL A 5 -29.56 25.69 58.82
CA VAL A 5 -29.53 25.36 57.37
C VAL A 5 -29.07 23.93 57.07
N LYS A 6 -30.02 23.04 56.76
CA LYS A 6 -29.85 22.01 55.72
C LYS A 6 -31.19 21.79 55.02
N GLY A 7 -31.21 22.15 53.74
CA GLY A 7 -32.24 21.79 52.80
C GLY A 7 -31.62 21.58 51.42
N ILE A 8 -32.32 20.74 50.65
CA ILE A 8 -32.40 20.68 49.18
C ILE A 8 -31.17 20.09 48.43
N LEU A 9 -31.35 18.99 47.67
CA LEU A 9 -31.58 19.01 46.22
C LEU A 9 -31.51 17.60 45.59
N CYS A 10 -32.53 17.30 44.76
CA CYS A 10 -32.53 16.28 43.72
C CYS A 10 -31.32 16.45 42.78
N LEU A 11 -30.75 15.33 42.32
CA LEU A 11 -29.92 15.31 41.13
C LEU A 11 -30.21 14.07 40.28
N SER A 12 -30.37 14.36 39.01
CA SER A 12 -30.89 13.63 37.87
C SER A 12 -29.98 12.52 37.35
N LEU A 13 -30.61 11.46 36.84
CA LEU A 13 -29.98 10.45 35.98
C LEU A 13 -29.52 11.09 34.66
N PHE A 14 -28.23 10.98 34.36
CA PHE A 14 -27.69 11.15 33.01
C PHE A 14 -27.49 9.77 32.40
N MET A 15 -28.21 9.48 31.30
CA MET A 15 -27.87 8.41 30.38
C MET A 15 -26.62 8.83 29.60
N GLY A 16 -25.54 8.06 29.73
CA GLY A 16 -24.33 8.23 28.94
C GLY A 16 -24.47 7.53 27.59
N THR A 17 -24.35 8.30 26.53
CA THR A 17 -24.15 7.89 25.14
C THR A 17 -22.86 7.06 25.02
N VAL A 18 -22.95 5.88 24.40
CA VAL A 18 -21.80 5.06 24.01
C VAL A 18 -21.15 5.73 22.79
N TRP A 19 -19.96 6.30 22.97
CA TRP A 19 -19.10 6.72 21.86
C TRP A 19 -18.29 5.53 21.36
N ALA A 20 -18.29 5.31 20.04
CA ALA A 20 -17.38 4.41 19.35
C ALA A 20 -15.93 4.75 19.72
N LYS A 21 -15.18 3.75 20.19
CA LYS A 21 -13.86 3.92 20.76
C LYS A 21 -12.81 3.53 19.73
N GLU A 22 -12.17 4.54 19.15
CA GLU A 22 -10.98 4.40 18.31
C GLU A 22 -9.90 3.61 19.07
N VAL A 23 -9.59 2.38 18.63
CA VAL A 23 -8.58 1.53 19.28
C VAL A 23 -7.19 1.99 18.84
N LYS A 24 -6.61 2.93 19.60
CA LYS A 24 -5.19 3.29 19.47
C LYS A 24 -4.32 2.15 20.03
N SER A 25 -3.85 1.28 19.15
CA SER A 25 -2.77 0.34 19.48
C SER A 25 -1.44 1.10 19.66
N ALA A 26 -0.79 0.93 20.80
CA ALA A 26 0.53 1.48 21.07
C ALA A 26 1.56 0.80 20.15
N SER A 27 2.22 1.59 19.29
CA SER A 27 3.26 1.09 18.40
C SER A 27 4.56 0.90 19.19
N PRO A 28 5.27 -0.25 19.06
CA PRO A 28 6.61 -0.39 19.61
C PRO A 28 7.57 0.60 18.93
N ALA A 29 8.52 1.13 19.71
CA ALA A 29 9.47 2.15 19.27
C ALA A 29 10.26 1.68 18.05
N ALA A 30 10.09 2.40 16.93
CA ALA A 30 10.79 2.11 15.68
C ALA A 30 12.29 2.41 15.83
N GLN A 31 13.11 1.41 15.55
CA GLN A 31 14.56 1.54 15.44
C GLN A 31 14.88 2.44 14.24
N LYS A 32 15.56 3.58 14.47
CA LYS A 32 15.93 4.53 13.41
C LYS A 32 16.93 3.89 12.44
N SER A 33 16.42 3.42 11.30
CA SER A 33 17.23 3.11 10.12
C SER A 33 17.80 4.41 9.55
N THR A 34 19.11 4.48 9.37
CA THR A 34 19.79 5.58 8.65
C THR A 34 19.68 5.44 7.12
N ALA A 35 19.18 4.30 6.63
CA ALA A 35 18.88 4.09 5.23
C ALA A 35 17.43 4.49 4.92
N GLY A 36 17.21 5.18 3.79
CA GLY A 36 15.89 5.63 3.37
C GLY A 36 14.93 4.47 3.08
N ASP A 37 13.61 4.71 3.17
CA ASP A 37 12.59 3.67 3.02
C ASP A 37 12.53 3.06 1.59
N ILE A 38 12.92 3.84 0.59
CA ILE A 38 12.99 3.44 -0.82
C ILE A 38 14.43 3.06 -1.19
N GLN A 39 14.59 2.13 -2.12
CA GLN A 39 15.83 1.87 -2.82
C GLN A 39 15.64 2.07 -4.33
N ILE A 40 16.61 2.71 -4.97
CA ILE A 40 16.63 2.93 -6.42
C ILE A 40 17.83 2.17 -7.00
N PHE A 41 17.58 1.30 -7.97
CA PHE A 41 18.61 0.55 -8.69
C PHE A 41 18.67 1.04 -10.14
N THR A 42 19.83 1.55 -10.56
CA THR A 42 19.98 2.25 -11.84
C THR A 42 21.09 1.64 -12.67
N SER A 43 20.86 1.51 -13.97
CA SER A 43 21.86 1.11 -14.96
C SER A 43 21.93 2.10 -16.11
N ASP A 44 23.11 2.18 -16.75
CA ASP A 44 23.19 2.73 -18.10
C ASP A 44 22.33 1.88 -19.04
N ASN A 45 21.62 2.55 -19.94
CA ASN A 45 20.75 1.95 -20.94
C ASN A 45 20.81 2.72 -22.25
N ALA A 46 21.96 3.32 -22.59
CA ALA A 46 22.14 4.06 -23.84
C ALA A 46 21.86 3.21 -25.09
N GLY A 47 22.06 1.89 -24.97
CA GLY A 47 21.76 0.91 -26.02
C GLY A 47 20.32 0.41 -26.06
N GLY A 48 19.44 0.86 -25.15
CA GLY A 48 18.01 0.51 -25.12
C GLY A 48 17.69 -0.98 -24.89
N LYS A 49 18.65 -1.76 -24.39
CA LYS A 49 18.52 -3.22 -24.21
C LYS A 49 17.70 -3.59 -22.97
N ILE A 50 17.74 -2.75 -21.93
CA ILE A 50 16.97 -2.95 -20.72
C ILE A 50 15.60 -2.29 -20.93
N THR A 51 14.54 -3.09 -20.86
CA THR A 51 13.15 -2.66 -21.09
C THR A 51 12.26 -3.13 -19.95
N PRO A 52 11.06 -2.56 -19.77
CA PRO A 52 10.09 -3.08 -18.82
C PRO A 52 9.79 -4.57 -19.00
N ALA A 53 9.78 -5.08 -20.24
CA ALA A 53 9.54 -6.49 -20.52
C ALA A 53 10.72 -7.39 -20.11
N THR A 54 11.97 -6.96 -20.32
CA THR A 54 13.14 -7.75 -19.86
C THR A 54 13.26 -7.75 -18.35
N ILE A 55 12.86 -6.66 -17.68
CA ILE A 55 12.76 -6.59 -16.23
C ILE A 55 11.69 -7.55 -15.72
N GLU A 56 10.50 -7.55 -16.33
CA GLU A 56 9.43 -8.50 -15.99
C GLU A 56 9.89 -9.97 -16.07
N ALA A 57 10.59 -10.32 -17.16
CA ALA A 57 11.10 -11.66 -17.35
C ALA A 57 12.09 -12.08 -16.26
N ALA A 58 12.93 -11.16 -15.78
CA ALA A 58 13.85 -11.41 -14.67
C ALA A 58 13.10 -11.67 -13.35
N PHE A 59 12.06 -10.89 -13.05
CA PHE A 59 11.24 -11.11 -11.85
C PHE A 59 10.46 -12.43 -11.91
N LYS A 60 9.91 -12.79 -13.07
CA LYS A 60 9.29 -14.11 -13.27
C LYS A 60 10.28 -15.25 -13.08
N LYS A 61 11.50 -15.11 -13.60
CA LYS A 61 12.57 -16.11 -13.44
C LYS A 61 12.94 -16.33 -11.97
N GLU A 62 12.88 -15.29 -11.16
CA GLU A 62 13.12 -15.36 -9.71
C GLU A 62 11.92 -15.95 -8.93
N GLY A 63 10.81 -16.25 -9.61
CA GLY A 63 9.64 -16.91 -9.01
C GLY A 63 8.52 -15.96 -8.59
N PHE A 64 8.59 -14.68 -8.94
CA PHE A 64 7.48 -13.75 -8.70
C PHE A 64 6.34 -13.95 -9.69
N PHE A 65 5.11 -13.91 -9.18
CA PHE A 65 3.92 -13.66 -9.97
C PHE A 65 3.82 -12.16 -10.25
N ILE A 66 3.52 -11.80 -11.50
CA ILE A 66 3.41 -10.40 -11.94
C ILE A 66 1.93 -10.07 -12.11
N SER A 67 1.41 -9.21 -11.22
CA SER A 67 0.04 -8.73 -11.29
C SER A 67 -0.12 -7.71 -12.43
N ALA A 68 0.85 -6.81 -12.64
CA ALA A 68 0.82 -5.86 -13.74
C ALA A 68 2.20 -5.28 -14.07
N ASN A 69 2.38 -4.86 -15.32
CA ASN A 69 3.48 -4.03 -15.79
C ASN A 69 2.91 -2.97 -16.73
N ARG A 70 2.51 -1.83 -16.18
CA ARG A 70 1.64 -0.88 -16.87
C ARG A 70 2.39 0.38 -17.26
N ASP A 71 2.53 0.63 -18.56
CA ASP A 71 3.06 1.89 -19.10
C ASP A 71 2.10 3.05 -18.78
N MET A 72 2.55 3.97 -17.94
CA MET A 72 1.78 5.13 -17.52
C MET A 72 1.90 6.31 -18.48
N ASN A 73 2.85 6.30 -19.42
CA ASN A 73 2.91 7.35 -20.43
C ASN A 73 1.63 7.40 -21.27
N VAL A 74 0.99 6.25 -21.50
CA VAL A 74 -0.29 6.17 -22.21
C VAL A 74 -1.40 6.93 -21.48
N PRO A 75 -1.77 6.60 -20.23
CA PRO A 75 -2.79 7.34 -19.50
C PRO A 75 -2.38 8.80 -19.21
N PHE A 76 -1.08 9.07 -18.99
CA PHE A 76 -0.61 10.45 -18.79
C PHE A 76 -0.82 11.32 -20.03
N LYS A 77 -0.39 10.87 -21.21
CA LYS A 77 -0.62 11.60 -22.46
C LYS A 77 -2.10 11.73 -22.79
N LYS A 78 -2.92 10.70 -22.51
CA LYS A 78 -4.37 10.76 -22.75
C LYS A 78 -5.04 11.84 -21.91
N LYS A 79 -4.75 11.88 -20.60
CA LYS A 79 -5.43 12.75 -19.63
C LYS A 79 -4.78 14.15 -19.51
N PHE A 80 -3.45 14.22 -19.43
CA PHE A 80 -2.71 15.45 -19.15
C PHE A 80 -1.94 16.00 -20.36
N LYS A 81 -1.99 15.31 -21.51
CA LYS A 81 -1.40 15.72 -22.81
C LYS A 81 0.12 15.69 -22.87
N GLU A 82 0.81 15.49 -21.75
CA GLU A 82 2.26 15.40 -21.70
C GLU A 82 2.76 14.32 -20.72
N THR A 83 4.06 14.05 -20.77
CA THR A 83 4.78 13.21 -19.81
C THR A 83 6.24 13.67 -19.72
N SER A 84 6.84 13.51 -18.54
CA SER A 84 8.25 13.80 -18.26
C SER A 84 9.17 12.59 -18.48
N PHE A 85 8.65 11.51 -19.06
CA PHE A 85 9.31 10.22 -19.15
C PHE A 85 9.33 9.65 -20.56
N ASP A 86 10.43 9.00 -20.91
CA ASP A 86 10.50 8.11 -22.06
C ASP A 86 9.99 6.71 -21.69
N VAL A 87 10.26 6.28 -20.45
CA VAL A 87 9.71 5.05 -19.84
C VAL A 87 9.18 5.41 -18.46
N TYR A 88 7.94 5.02 -18.15
CA TYR A 88 7.43 5.07 -16.78
C TYR A 88 6.36 3.99 -16.62
N ASN A 89 6.74 2.87 -16.03
CA ASN A 89 5.82 1.77 -15.75
C ASN A 89 5.58 1.66 -14.26
N LEU A 90 4.33 1.44 -13.86
CA LEU A 90 4.03 0.88 -12.54
C LEU A 90 3.99 -0.63 -12.67
N PHE A 91 4.77 -1.31 -11.85
CA PHE A 91 4.97 -2.74 -11.93
C PHE A 91 4.64 -3.36 -10.57
N THR A 92 3.73 -4.33 -10.58
CA THR A 92 3.22 -4.97 -9.37
C THR A 92 3.42 -6.47 -9.41
N PHE A 93 3.87 -7.02 -8.29
CA PHE A 93 4.32 -8.40 -8.21
C PHE A 93 4.30 -8.91 -6.77
N PHE A 94 4.22 -10.23 -6.59
CA PHE A 94 4.37 -10.88 -5.30
C PHE A 94 4.82 -12.33 -5.49
N SER A 95 5.26 -12.97 -4.41
CA SER A 95 5.54 -14.41 -4.45
C SER A 95 4.43 -15.17 -3.73
N LYS A 96 3.71 -16.03 -4.45
CA LYS A 96 2.57 -16.78 -3.89
C LYS A 96 2.96 -17.58 -2.65
N LYS A 97 4.11 -18.25 -2.69
CA LYS A 97 4.60 -19.10 -1.59
C LYS A 97 4.93 -18.28 -0.35
N GLU A 98 5.80 -17.29 -0.48
CA GLU A 98 6.24 -16.46 0.64
C GLU A 98 5.09 -15.61 1.20
N THR A 99 4.18 -15.12 0.35
CA THR A 99 2.95 -14.45 0.79
C THR A 99 2.08 -15.36 1.65
N LEU A 100 1.87 -16.63 1.26
CA LEU A 100 1.13 -17.58 2.09
C LEU A 100 1.82 -17.84 3.44
N GLU A 101 3.15 -18.01 3.45
CA GLU A 101 3.92 -18.21 4.68
C GLU A 101 3.80 -17.01 5.65
N LEU A 102 3.79 -15.78 5.12
CA LEU A 102 3.60 -14.57 5.90
C LEU A 102 2.14 -14.39 6.34
N ALA A 103 1.15 -14.63 5.46
CA ALA A 103 -0.27 -14.42 5.76
C ALA A 103 -0.73 -15.24 6.96
N LYS A 104 -0.22 -16.48 7.11
CA LYS A 104 -0.45 -17.34 8.28
C LYS A 104 -0.12 -16.68 9.62
N LYS A 105 0.84 -15.76 9.63
CA LYS A 105 1.30 -15.04 10.84
C LYS A 105 0.80 -13.60 10.89
N TYR A 106 0.79 -12.95 9.73
CA TYR A 106 0.62 -11.52 9.55
C TYR A 106 -0.34 -11.27 8.39
N PRO A 107 -1.66 -11.26 8.65
CA PRO A 107 -2.66 -10.93 7.63
C PRO A 107 -2.48 -9.54 7.02
N SER A 108 -1.64 -8.67 7.59
CA SER A 108 -1.30 -7.37 7.01
C SER A 108 -0.46 -7.47 5.72
N ILE A 109 0.13 -8.63 5.40
CA ILE A 109 0.97 -8.81 4.20
C ILE A 109 0.23 -8.53 2.87
N GLY A 110 -1.10 -8.51 2.88
CA GLY A 110 -1.94 -8.10 1.77
C GLY A 110 -1.63 -6.68 1.27
N MET A 111 -1.16 -5.79 2.15
CA MET A 111 -0.69 -4.44 1.73
C MET A 111 0.49 -4.48 0.76
N PHE A 112 1.22 -5.60 0.72
CA PHE A 112 2.36 -5.81 -0.17
C PHE A 112 2.21 -7.10 -1.00
N SER A 113 0.98 -7.53 -1.25
CA SER A 113 0.65 -8.67 -2.13
C SER A 113 -0.42 -8.26 -3.16
N PRO A 114 -0.11 -7.26 -4.01
CA PRO A 114 1.22 -7.10 -4.58
C PRO A 114 2.08 -6.00 -3.96
N MET A 115 3.40 -6.17 -4.07
CA MET A 115 4.38 -5.10 -3.94
C MET A 115 4.37 -4.24 -5.21
N SER A 116 4.80 -2.98 -5.08
CA SER A 116 4.83 -2.01 -6.17
C SER A 116 6.27 -1.50 -6.44
N MET A 117 6.56 -1.20 -7.70
CA MET A 117 7.77 -0.51 -8.15
C MET A 117 7.46 0.44 -9.31
N SER A 118 8.26 1.50 -9.49
CA SER A 118 8.36 2.16 -10.80
C SER A 118 9.58 1.67 -11.57
N ILE A 119 9.41 1.52 -12.88
CA ILE A 119 10.49 1.38 -13.86
C ILE A 119 10.50 2.67 -14.67
N TYR A 120 11.60 3.43 -14.68
CA TYR A 120 11.58 4.73 -15.33
C TYR A 120 12.88 5.14 -16.02
N THR A 121 12.69 5.92 -17.09
CA THR A 121 13.71 6.72 -17.77
C THR A 121 13.11 8.10 -17.99
N LYS A 122 13.73 9.12 -17.39
CA LYS A 122 13.33 10.52 -17.61
C LYS A 122 13.58 10.89 -19.07
N LYS A 123 12.78 11.82 -19.59
CA LYS A 123 12.84 12.24 -20.99
C LYS A 123 14.24 12.70 -21.37
N GLY A 124 14.85 12.06 -22.38
CA GLY A 124 16.19 12.35 -22.88
C GLY A 124 17.34 11.79 -22.04
N ASP A 125 17.07 11.09 -20.93
CA ASP A 125 18.08 10.39 -20.15
C ASP A 125 18.47 9.07 -20.83
N LYS A 126 19.68 8.59 -20.57
CA LYS A 126 20.22 7.32 -21.06
C LYS A 126 20.24 6.24 -19.99
N LYS A 127 19.76 6.55 -18.79
CA LYS A 127 19.68 5.62 -17.67
C LYS A 127 18.26 5.10 -17.49
N ILE A 128 18.18 3.87 -17.01
CA ILE A 128 16.93 3.28 -16.55
C ILE A 128 17.07 2.95 -15.07
N SER A 129 16.03 3.24 -14.32
CA SER A 129 15.98 3.10 -12.87
C SER A 129 14.76 2.28 -12.47
N ILE A 130 14.91 1.52 -11.39
CA ILE A 130 13.82 0.79 -10.74
C ILE A 130 13.78 1.22 -9.28
N SER A 131 12.63 1.67 -8.78
CA SER A 131 12.43 1.96 -7.36
C SER A 131 11.62 0.88 -6.68
N SER A 132 11.98 0.49 -5.46
CA SER A 132 11.18 -0.42 -4.64
C SER A 132 11.31 -0.06 -3.17
N LEU A 133 10.38 -0.54 -2.35
CA LEU A 133 10.53 -0.45 -0.90
C LEU A 133 11.65 -1.36 -0.41
N ARG A 134 12.33 -0.91 0.65
CA ARG A 134 13.20 -1.78 1.42
C ARG A 134 12.39 -2.66 2.36
N VAL A 135 12.97 -3.80 2.73
CA VAL A 135 12.39 -4.75 3.70
C VAL A 135 12.10 -4.06 5.03
N GLU A 136 13.00 -3.19 5.49
CA GLU A 136 12.85 -2.47 6.75
C GLU A 136 11.65 -1.50 6.72
N ALA A 137 11.39 -0.87 5.56
CA ALA A 137 10.23 -0.02 5.37
C ALA A 137 8.93 -0.84 5.33
N MET A 138 8.94 -1.97 4.64
CA MET A 138 7.80 -2.90 4.64
C MET A 138 7.48 -3.38 6.06
N ALA A 139 8.49 -3.83 6.81
CA ALA A 139 8.35 -4.27 8.19
C ALA A 139 7.76 -3.18 9.09
N LYS A 140 8.27 -1.93 8.96
CA LYS A 140 7.76 -0.74 9.66
C LYS A 140 6.27 -0.52 9.40
N ILE A 141 5.85 -0.59 8.14
CA ILE A 141 4.46 -0.35 7.72
C ILE A 141 3.54 -1.48 8.18
N LEU A 142 3.97 -2.73 8.00
CA LEU A 142 3.22 -3.92 8.43
C LEU A 142 3.17 -4.11 9.95
N LYS A 143 4.04 -3.40 10.69
CA LYS A 143 4.30 -3.58 12.13
C LYS A 143 4.74 -5.01 12.47
N ILE A 144 5.63 -5.58 11.66
CA ILE A 144 6.21 -6.92 11.87
C ILE A 144 7.74 -6.83 12.08
N PRO A 145 8.39 -7.88 12.62
CA PRO A 145 9.84 -7.87 12.79
C PRO A 145 10.58 -7.69 11.45
N ALA A 146 11.55 -6.77 11.40
CA ALA A 146 12.34 -6.51 10.20
C ALA A 146 13.29 -7.67 9.84
N ASP A 147 13.56 -8.55 10.80
CA ASP A 147 14.35 -9.77 10.67
C ASP A 147 13.49 -11.03 10.45
N ASP A 148 12.17 -10.90 10.20
CA ASP A 148 11.36 -12.06 9.80
C ASP A 148 11.99 -12.70 8.55
N ALA A 149 12.33 -13.99 8.67
CA ALA A 149 13.10 -14.71 7.67
C ALA A 149 12.41 -14.75 6.29
N VAL A 150 11.07 -14.78 6.25
CA VAL A 150 10.32 -14.83 4.98
C VAL A 150 10.33 -13.44 4.33
N LEU A 151 10.16 -12.38 5.12
CA LEU A 151 10.26 -11.01 4.60
C LEU A 151 11.67 -10.69 4.08
N VAL A 152 12.71 -11.07 4.83
CA VAL A 152 14.12 -10.91 4.39
C VAL A 152 14.37 -11.70 3.10
N LYS A 153 13.81 -12.90 2.98
CA LYS A 153 13.91 -13.72 1.76
C LYS A 153 13.28 -13.02 0.56
N ILE A 154 12.07 -12.44 0.70
CA ILE A 154 11.44 -11.65 -0.38
C ILE A 154 12.36 -10.51 -0.82
N GLY A 155 12.96 -9.78 0.13
CA GLY A 155 13.92 -8.72 -0.20
C GLY A 155 15.17 -9.22 -0.93
N ALA A 156 15.67 -10.41 -0.60
CA ALA A 156 16.77 -11.04 -1.32
C ALA A 156 16.37 -11.42 -2.75
N MET A 157 15.18 -12.01 -2.95
CA MET A 157 14.64 -12.31 -4.27
C MET A 157 14.52 -11.04 -5.13
N VAL A 158 14.00 -9.93 -4.59
CA VAL A 158 13.94 -8.65 -5.31
C VAL A 158 15.35 -8.21 -5.76
N LYS A 159 16.35 -8.29 -4.87
CA LYS A 159 17.73 -7.93 -5.21
C LYS A 159 18.32 -8.80 -6.33
N GLU A 160 18.06 -10.10 -6.32
CA GLU A 160 18.55 -11.02 -7.37
C GLU A 160 17.83 -10.81 -8.70
N ALA A 161 16.53 -10.55 -8.69
CA ALA A 161 15.78 -10.16 -9.88
C ALA A 161 16.31 -8.86 -10.49
N LEU A 162 16.62 -7.85 -9.66
CA LEU A 162 17.21 -6.58 -10.10
C LEU A 162 18.59 -6.78 -10.74
N LYS A 163 19.48 -7.56 -10.13
CA LYS A 163 20.80 -7.90 -10.70
C LYS A 163 20.68 -8.69 -11.99
N THR A 164 19.72 -9.60 -12.08
CA THR A 164 19.46 -10.36 -13.32
C THR A 164 18.97 -9.46 -14.44
N ALA A 165 18.05 -8.53 -14.13
CA ALA A 165 17.51 -7.58 -15.10
C ALA A 165 18.56 -6.55 -15.56
N MET A 166 19.41 -6.09 -14.65
CA MET A 166 20.37 -5.00 -14.86
C MET A 166 21.74 -5.37 -14.25
N PRO A 167 22.54 -6.24 -14.90
CA PRO A 167 23.78 -6.77 -14.31
C PRO A 167 24.85 -5.72 -13.97
N GLN A 168 24.82 -4.58 -14.66
CA GLN A 168 25.71 -3.44 -14.42
C GLN A 168 25.06 -2.33 -13.57
N GLY A 169 23.88 -2.62 -13.03
CA GLY A 169 23.14 -1.68 -12.19
C GLY A 169 23.79 -1.47 -10.83
N LYS A 170 23.47 -0.34 -10.21
CA LYS A 170 23.91 -0.01 -8.85
C LYS A 170 22.82 0.69 -8.07
N PHE A 171 22.85 0.53 -6.75
CA PHE A 171 21.96 1.28 -5.87
C PHE A 171 22.40 2.73 -5.76
N GLU A 172 21.46 3.65 -5.84
CA GLU A 172 21.70 5.08 -5.69
C GLU A 172 21.64 5.51 -4.22
N ALA A 173 22.42 6.54 -3.89
CA ALA A 173 22.23 7.28 -2.65
C ALA A 173 21.10 8.30 -2.88
N LEU A 174 20.08 8.26 -2.03
CA LEU A 174 19.00 9.25 -2.07
C LEU A 174 19.52 10.60 -1.59
N SER A 175 19.07 11.69 -2.22
CA SER A 175 19.45 13.06 -1.84
C SER A 175 18.66 13.61 -0.65
N TYR A 176 17.77 12.80 -0.08
CA TYR A 176 16.89 13.16 1.02
C TYR A 176 16.86 12.04 2.07
N SER A 177 16.39 12.37 3.27
CA SER A 177 16.22 11.44 4.38
C SER A 177 14.74 11.23 4.68
N VAL A 178 14.42 10.08 5.27
CA VAL A 178 13.07 9.82 5.81
C VAL A 178 12.76 10.85 6.90
N GLN A 179 11.56 11.42 6.82
CA GLN A 179 11.03 12.36 7.80
C GLN A 179 10.12 11.64 8.79
N GLU A 180 9.78 12.31 9.89
CA GLU A 180 8.71 11.83 10.76
C GLU A 180 7.36 11.95 10.03
N PRO A 181 6.52 10.90 10.04
CA PRO A 181 5.23 10.93 9.37
C PRO A 181 4.25 11.86 10.10
N LYS A 182 3.46 12.61 9.33
CA LYS A 182 2.43 13.52 9.85
C LYS A 182 1.17 12.80 10.37
N GLY A 183 1.04 11.50 10.09
CA GLY A 183 -0.12 10.69 10.45
C GLY A 183 0.23 9.20 10.48
N SER A 184 -0.78 8.35 10.69
CA SER A 184 -0.60 6.89 10.69
C SER A 184 -0.04 6.41 9.35
N LEU A 185 0.80 5.39 9.36
CA LEU A 185 1.31 4.76 8.14
C LEU A 185 0.27 3.82 7.50
N VAL A 186 -0.76 3.42 8.25
CA VAL A 186 -1.81 2.51 7.82
C VAL A 186 -3.14 3.04 8.30
N SER A 187 -4.14 3.02 7.42
CA SER A 187 -5.55 3.19 7.78
C SER A 187 -6.20 1.80 7.83
N SER A 188 -6.88 1.50 8.94
CA SER A 188 -7.51 0.19 9.18
C SER A 188 -8.97 0.36 9.56
N TYR A 189 -9.80 -0.57 9.09
CA TYR A 189 -11.24 -0.61 9.27
C TYR A 189 -11.66 -2.04 9.58
N GLU A 190 -12.78 -2.19 10.28
CA GLU A 190 -13.38 -3.47 10.62
C GLU A 190 -14.89 -3.34 10.43
N MET A 191 -15.50 -4.37 9.85
CA MET A 191 -16.94 -4.47 9.63
C MET A 191 -17.40 -5.82 10.18
N GLU A 192 -18.39 -5.82 11.05
CA GLU A 192 -19.03 -7.07 11.49
C GLU A 192 -19.77 -7.71 10.30
N MET A 193 -19.79 -9.03 10.27
CA MET A 193 -20.44 -9.82 9.23
C MET A 193 -21.28 -10.94 9.83
N ASP A 194 -22.44 -11.21 9.24
CA ASP A 194 -23.21 -12.40 9.59
C ASP A 194 -22.45 -13.67 9.18
N PRO A 195 -22.15 -14.61 10.11
CA PRO A 195 -21.43 -15.84 9.78
C PRO A 195 -22.14 -16.74 8.76
N GLU A 196 -23.46 -16.62 8.60
CA GLU A 196 -24.26 -17.41 7.66
C GLU A 196 -24.43 -16.69 6.32
N GLU A 197 -24.35 -15.35 6.29
CA GLU A 197 -24.59 -14.53 5.08
C GLU A 197 -23.33 -13.77 4.60
N TRP A 198 -22.15 -14.03 5.18
CA TRP A 198 -20.92 -13.29 4.88
C TRP A 198 -20.54 -13.27 3.39
N GLU A 199 -20.92 -14.30 2.62
CA GLU A 199 -20.64 -14.34 1.18
C GLU A 199 -21.41 -13.25 0.43
N ASP A 200 -22.69 -13.04 0.77
CA ASP A 200 -23.55 -12.02 0.16
C ASP A 200 -23.14 -10.62 0.61
N GLU A 201 -22.88 -10.43 1.91
CA GLU A 201 -22.39 -9.16 2.45
C GLU A 201 -21.03 -8.76 1.84
N LYS A 202 -20.13 -9.73 1.60
CA LYS A 202 -18.85 -9.46 0.93
C LYS A 202 -19.08 -8.94 -0.49
N GLU A 203 -19.96 -9.57 -1.26
CA GLU A 203 -20.21 -9.16 -2.64
C GLU A 203 -20.97 -7.83 -2.72
N GLU A 204 -21.88 -7.55 -1.79
CA GLU A 204 -22.51 -6.23 -1.64
C GLU A 204 -21.47 -5.15 -1.32
N PHE A 205 -20.63 -5.37 -0.30
CA PHE A 205 -19.54 -4.46 0.04
C PHE A 205 -18.65 -4.18 -1.17
N LYS A 206 -18.22 -5.22 -1.90
CA LYS A 206 -17.38 -5.05 -3.09
C LYS A 206 -18.08 -4.24 -4.17
N MET A 207 -19.36 -4.51 -4.44
CA MET A 207 -20.11 -3.77 -5.45
C MET A 207 -20.19 -2.29 -5.10
N GLU A 208 -20.53 -1.96 -3.85
CA GLU A 208 -20.65 -0.58 -3.40
C GLU A 208 -19.27 0.11 -3.34
N PHE A 209 -18.25 -0.59 -2.87
CA PHE A 209 -16.87 -0.10 -2.83
C PHE A 209 -16.34 0.23 -4.23
N GLU A 210 -16.46 -0.70 -5.17
CA GLU A 210 -15.99 -0.51 -6.55
C GLU A 210 -16.76 0.62 -7.25
N GLY A 211 -18.08 0.68 -7.05
CA GLY A 211 -18.93 1.75 -7.55
C GLY A 211 -18.49 3.12 -7.00
N THR A 212 -18.32 3.21 -5.68
CA THR A 212 -17.97 4.45 -4.99
C THR A 212 -16.56 4.93 -5.36
N LEU A 213 -15.56 4.05 -5.44
CA LEU A 213 -14.20 4.40 -5.88
C LEU A 213 -14.19 5.19 -7.20
N SER A 214 -15.00 4.74 -8.16
CA SER A 214 -15.07 5.38 -9.48
C SER A 214 -15.57 6.83 -9.40
N THR A 215 -16.51 7.12 -8.50
CA THR A 215 -17.08 8.47 -8.31
C THR A 215 -16.05 9.46 -7.74
N TYR A 216 -15.11 8.96 -6.92
CA TYR A 216 -13.99 9.74 -6.37
C TYR A 216 -12.77 9.77 -7.30
N GLY A 217 -12.88 9.20 -8.50
CA GLY A 217 -11.83 9.21 -9.53
C GLY A 217 -10.70 8.22 -9.28
N PHE A 218 -10.90 7.23 -8.40
CA PHE A 218 -10.01 6.09 -8.26
C PHE A 218 -10.27 5.07 -9.38
N VAL A 219 -9.24 4.30 -9.68
CA VAL A 219 -9.28 3.19 -10.64
C VAL A 219 -8.71 1.96 -9.98
N ILE A 220 -9.39 0.84 -10.16
CA ILE A 220 -8.88 -0.49 -9.79
C ILE A 220 -7.93 -0.92 -10.90
N ALA A 221 -6.63 -0.91 -10.59
CA ALA A 221 -5.56 -1.30 -11.50
C ALA A 221 -5.40 -2.82 -11.60
N GLY A 222 -5.90 -3.57 -10.63
CA GLY A 222 -5.91 -5.02 -10.61
C GLY A 222 -6.48 -5.55 -9.29
N THR A 223 -6.81 -6.83 -9.28
CA THR A 223 -7.28 -7.57 -8.10
C THR A 223 -6.48 -8.86 -7.97
N ASN A 224 -6.21 -9.30 -6.75
CA ASN A 224 -5.65 -10.60 -6.43
C ASN A 224 -6.56 -11.27 -5.39
N ASP A 225 -7.01 -12.49 -5.67
CA ASP A 225 -7.66 -13.37 -4.69
C ASP A 225 -6.58 -14.24 -4.06
N LEU A 226 -6.09 -13.82 -2.89
CA LEU A 226 -5.05 -14.57 -2.17
C LEU A 226 -5.62 -15.85 -1.56
N ASN A 227 -6.91 -15.85 -1.21
CA ASN A 227 -7.55 -17.03 -0.64
C ASN A 227 -7.64 -18.18 -1.64
N HIS A 228 -7.88 -17.89 -2.92
CA HIS A 228 -7.80 -18.87 -3.99
C HIS A 228 -6.40 -19.51 -4.05
N ASP A 229 -5.34 -18.69 -4.11
CA ASP A 229 -3.95 -19.17 -4.10
C ASP A 229 -3.63 -20.01 -2.85
N PHE A 230 -4.21 -19.65 -1.71
CA PHE A 230 -4.00 -20.37 -0.45
C PHE A 230 -4.71 -21.73 -0.43
N LYS A 231 -5.94 -21.81 -0.97
CA LYS A 231 -6.69 -23.06 -1.13
C LYS A 231 -6.00 -24.03 -2.08
N GLU A 232 -5.42 -23.53 -3.19
CA GLU A 232 -4.58 -24.36 -4.07
C GLU A 232 -3.38 -24.99 -3.33
N ASN A 233 -2.91 -24.33 -2.27
CA ASN A 233 -1.84 -24.79 -1.37
C ASN A 233 -2.37 -25.48 -0.10
N LYS A 234 -3.64 -25.90 -0.09
CA LYS A 234 -4.31 -26.61 1.02
C LYS A 234 -4.32 -25.85 2.34
N TYR A 235 -4.31 -24.52 2.28
CA TYR A 235 -4.48 -23.68 3.45
C TYR A 235 -5.85 -23.00 3.42
N GLU A 236 -6.67 -23.29 4.42
CA GLU A 236 -8.04 -22.78 4.54
C GLU A 236 -8.24 -21.94 5.81
N GLY A 237 -7.26 -21.11 6.17
CA GLY A 237 -7.36 -20.26 7.36
C GLY A 237 -8.29 -19.05 7.21
N TYR A 238 -8.75 -18.78 5.98
CA TYR A 238 -9.60 -17.64 5.65
C TYR A 238 -10.89 -18.08 4.96
N ASP A 239 -11.97 -17.37 5.25
CA ASP A 239 -13.21 -17.44 4.46
C ASP A 239 -12.97 -16.74 3.12
N PHE A 240 -12.37 -15.54 3.16
CA PHE A 240 -11.84 -14.81 2.01
C PHE A 240 -10.63 -13.95 2.36
N TYR A 241 -9.87 -13.59 1.32
CA TYR A 241 -8.73 -12.69 1.41
C TYR A 241 -8.45 -12.09 0.03
N ASP A 242 -8.95 -10.88 -0.19
CA ASP A 242 -8.87 -10.18 -1.46
C ASP A 242 -7.96 -8.96 -1.33
N VAL A 243 -7.25 -8.64 -2.42
CA VAL A 243 -6.40 -7.45 -2.51
C VAL A 243 -6.74 -6.66 -3.77
N TYR A 244 -7.03 -5.38 -3.59
CA TYR A 244 -7.28 -4.40 -4.63
C TYR A 244 -6.06 -3.52 -4.81
N SER A 245 -5.51 -3.48 -6.03
CA SER A 245 -4.54 -2.46 -6.44
C SER A 245 -5.27 -1.21 -6.89
N ILE A 246 -5.25 -0.15 -6.08
CA ILE A 246 -6.00 1.08 -6.31
C ILE A 246 -5.07 2.21 -6.72
N CYS A 247 -5.46 2.97 -7.74
CA CYS A 247 -4.70 4.12 -8.23
C CYS A 247 -5.60 5.34 -8.42
N LYS A 248 -5.12 6.53 -8.07
CA LYS A 248 -5.69 7.81 -8.49
C LYS A 248 -4.72 8.48 -9.43
N LEU A 249 -5.04 8.48 -10.73
CA LEU A 249 -4.10 8.87 -11.79
C LEU A 249 -3.47 10.27 -11.59
N PRO A 250 -4.20 11.32 -11.15
CA PRO A 250 -3.61 12.62 -10.84
C PRO A 250 -2.51 12.56 -9.76
N VAL A 251 -2.65 11.70 -8.75
CA VAL A 251 -1.67 11.57 -7.66
C VAL A 251 -0.32 11.13 -8.21
N ILE A 252 -0.29 9.98 -8.88
CA ILE A 252 0.97 9.44 -9.40
C ILE A 252 1.54 10.33 -10.51
N TYR A 253 0.71 10.94 -11.35
CA TYR A 253 1.18 11.91 -12.35
C TYR A 253 1.89 13.10 -11.71
N THR A 254 1.27 13.70 -10.70
CA THR A 254 1.80 14.88 -10.03
C THR A 254 3.09 14.57 -9.27
N VAL A 255 3.07 13.52 -8.44
CA VAL A 255 4.22 13.18 -7.59
C VAL A 255 5.41 12.71 -8.43
N ALA A 256 5.19 11.88 -9.45
CA ALA A 256 6.26 11.32 -10.28
C ALA A 256 7.10 12.38 -10.99
N LYS A 257 6.52 13.56 -11.31
CA LYS A 257 7.27 14.67 -11.93
C LYS A 257 8.54 15.05 -11.14
N THR A 258 8.46 14.98 -9.80
CA THR A 258 9.58 15.34 -8.90
C THR A 258 10.20 14.11 -8.22
N HIS A 259 9.37 13.11 -7.93
CA HIS A 259 9.75 11.85 -7.28
C HIS A 259 9.36 10.65 -8.15
N PRO A 260 10.08 10.37 -9.26
CA PRO A 260 9.78 9.23 -10.13
C PRO A 260 9.80 7.88 -9.39
N GLU A 261 10.51 7.81 -8.27
CA GLU A 261 10.56 6.67 -7.38
C GLU A 261 9.25 6.39 -6.64
N ALA A 262 8.27 7.30 -6.68
CA ALA A 262 6.97 7.16 -6.02
C ALA A 262 6.17 5.91 -6.44
N GLY A 263 6.49 5.29 -7.58
CA GLY A 263 5.94 3.98 -7.95
C GLY A 263 6.27 2.86 -6.97
N ALA A 264 7.24 3.03 -6.07
CA ALA A 264 7.46 2.09 -4.95
C ALA A 264 6.24 1.96 -4.03
N TYR A 265 5.35 2.96 -4.03
CA TYR A 265 4.10 2.96 -3.27
C TYR A 265 2.83 2.90 -4.16
N ALA A 266 2.99 2.81 -5.49
CA ALA A 266 1.88 2.97 -6.44
C ALA A 266 1.78 1.79 -7.43
N PRO A 267 0.60 1.20 -7.66
CA PRO A 267 -0.68 1.46 -6.98
C PRO A 267 -0.64 1.10 -5.48
N CYS A 268 -1.56 1.68 -4.72
CA CYS A 268 -1.74 1.34 -3.30
C CYS A 268 -2.57 0.06 -3.20
N SER A 269 -2.13 -0.89 -2.38
CA SER A 269 -2.89 -2.11 -2.13
C SER A 269 -3.83 -1.91 -0.95
N LEU A 270 -5.14 -2.04 -1.18
CA LEU A 270 -6.12 -2.26 -0.12
C LEU A 270 -6.36 -3.76 -0.02
N TYR A 271 -6.20 -4.34 1.15
CA TYR A 271 -6.61 -5.71 1.38
C TYR A 271 -7.87 -5.76 2.24
N MET A 272 -8.64 -6.82 2.06
CA MET A 272 -9.74 -7.21 2.93
C MET A 272 -9.67 -8.72 3.19
N TYR A 273 -9.88 -9.14 4.43
CA TYR A 273 -9.94 -10.57 4.76
C TYR A 273 -10.91 -10.85 5.91
N LYS A 274 -11.36 -12.10 5.97
CA LYS A 274 -12.04 -12.67 7.14
C LYS A 274 -11.41 -14.03 7.44
N LYS A 275 -10.94 -14.24 8.67
CA LYS A 275 -10.45 -15.57 9.06
C LYS A 275 -11.63 -16.50 9.33
N LYS A 276 -11.42 -17.81 9.13
CA LYS A 276 -12.42 -18.80 9.52
C LYS A 276 -12.74 -18.67 11.01
N GLY A 277 -14.03 -18.59 11.34
CA GLY A 277 -14.54 -18.48 12.71
C GLY A 277 -14.45 -17.08 13.32
N GLU A 278 -13.98 -16.07 12.59
CA GLU A 278 -14.19 -14.66 12.94
C GLU A 278 -15.53 -14.20 12.37
N ASN A 279 -16.15 -13.21 13.02
CA ASN A 279 -17.40 -12.58 12.57
C ASN A 279 -17.15 -11.18 12.01
N SER A 280 -15.90 -10.87 11.65
CA SER A 280 -15.54 -9.54 11.14
C SER A 280 -14.67 -9.65 9.89
N MET A 281 -14.96 -8.77 8.94
CA MET A 281 -14.04 -8.42 7.87
C MET A 281 -13.07 -7.35 8.35
N HIS A 282 -11.78 -7.55 8.06
CA HIS A 282 -10.70 -6.61 8.32
C HIS A 282 -10.23 -5.98 7.03
N LEU A 283 -10.15 -4.66 6.98
CA LEU A 283 -9.67 -3.92 5.81
C LEU A 283 -8.52 -2.99 6.21
N ALA A 284 -7.52 -2.86 5.34
CA ALA A 284 -6.51 -1.84 5.52
C ALA A 284 -5.82 -1.45 4.21
N PHE A 285 -5.28 -0.24 4.19
CA PHE A 285 -4.46 0.26 3.10
C PHE A 285 -3.31 1.14 3.61
N PRO A 286 -2.17 1.21 2.88
CA PRO A 286 -1.06 2.07 3.26
C PRO A 286 -1.44 3.53 3.06
N SER A 287 -1.27 4.35 4.10
CA SER A 287 -1.61 5.76 4.05
C SER A 287 -0.60 6.56 3.20
N VAL A 288 -1.03 7.69 2.64
CA VAL A 288 -0.16 8.59 1.85
C VAL A 288 0.96 9.20 2.69
N TYR A 289 0.85 9.17 4.02
CA TYR A 289 1.91 9.63 4.92
C TYR A 289 3.19 8.82 4.78
N ASN A 290 3.14 7.59 4.29
CA ASN A 290 4.34 6.87 3.85
C ASN A 290 5.04 7.63 2.72
N TRP A 291 4.32 8.02 1.67
CA TRP A 291 4.89 8.74 0.54
C TRP A 291 5.55 10.04 0.99
N ILE A 292 4.81 10.81 1.79
CA ILE A 292 5.23 12.15 2.25
C ILE A 292 6.50 12.05 3.09
N SER A 293 6.53 11.13 4.06
CA SER A 293 7.66 10.98 4.97
C SER A 293 8.87 10.34 4.30
N SER A 294 8.67 9.32 3.47
CA SER A 294 9.76 8.56 2.86
C SER A 294 10.49 9.32 1.76
N MET A 295 9.81 10.22 1.04
CA MET A 295 10.37 11.00 -0.08
C MET A 295 10.63 12.47 0.26
N ASP A 296 10.46 12.88 1.52
CA ASP A 296 10.59 14.29 1.96
C ASP A 296 9.74 15.26 1.11
N ILE A 297 8.50 14.88 0.82
CA ILE A 297 7.61 15.68 -0.05
C ILE A 297 7.18 16.94 0.67
N LYS A 298 7.58 18.09 0.13
CA LYS A 298 7.27 19.43 0.65
C LYS A 298 6.50 20.32 -0.32
N ASN A 299 6.48 19.96 -1.60
CA ASN A 299 5.83 20.79 -2.61
C ASN A 299 4.30 20.72 -2.46
N LYS A 300 3.65 21.88 -2.55
CA LYS A 300 2.22 22.04 -2.30
C LYS A 300 1.35 21.19 -3.22
N GLU A 301 1.66 21.15 -4.52
CA GLU A 301 0.89 20.40 -5.53
C GLU A 301 0.82 18.90 -5.20
N SER A 302 1.95 18.31 -4.80
CA SER A 302 2.02 16.89 -4.42
C SER A 302 1.31 16.61 -3.10
N LEU A 303 1.46 17.50 -2.11
CA LEU A 303 0.79 17.36 -0.81
C LEU A 303 -0.74 17.40 -0.98
N GLU A 304 -1.26 18.35 -1.77
CA GLU A 304 -2.70 18.51 -2.00
C GLU A 304 -3.31 17.24 -2.60
N VAL A 305 -2.75 16.70 -3.68
CA VAL A 305 -3.30 15.49 -4.33
C VAL A 305 -3.20 14.25 -3.44
N LEU A 306 -2.12 14.13 -2.64
CA LEU A 306 -1.94 13.01 -1.70
C LEU A 306 -2.95 13.08 -0.56
N GLU A 307 -3.07 14.23 0.10
CA GLU A 307 -3.96 14.43 1.24
C GLU A 307 -5.45 14.34 0.81
N GLU A 308 -5.80 14.85 -0.38
CA GLU A 308 -7.15 14.68 -0.94
C GLU A 308 -7.46 13.19 -1.20
N ALA A 309 -6.50 12.43 -1.75
CA ALA A 309 -6.68 11.00 -1.99
C ALA A 309 -6.84 10.22 -0.68
N GLN A 310 -6.05 10.54 0.34
CA GLN A 310 -6.17 9.95 1.68
C GLN A 310 -7.54 10.24 2.30
N GLY A 311 -7.96 11.50 2.27
CA GLY A 311 -9.26 11.90 2.82
C GLY A 311 -10.42 11.23 2.08
N SER A 312 -10.34 11.15 0.76
CA SER A 312 -11.35 10.46 -0.06
C SER A 312 -11.44 8.97 0.30
N MET A 313 -10.32 8.25 0.34
CA MET A 313 -10.33 6.82 0.68
C MET A 313 -10.82 6.58 2.10
N ASN A 314 -10.38 7.41 3.06
CA ASN A 314 -10.85 7.29 4.44
C ASN A 314 -12.36 7.48 4.53
N LYS A 315 -12.90 8.47 3.82
CA LYS A 315 -14.34 8.74 3.79
C LYS A 315 -15.12 7.55 3.20
N ILE A 316 -14.67 7.03 2.05
CA ILE A 316 -15.31 5.87 1.40
C ILE A 316 -15.38 4.68 2.37
N LEU A 317 -14.26 4.33 2.99
CA LEU A 317 -14.23 3.16 3.87
C LEU A 317 -14.99 3.39 5.17
N SER A 318 -14.92 4.58 5.77
CA SER A 318 -15.75 4.91 6.93
C SER A 318 -17.24 4.75 6.62
N GLU A 319 -17.71 5.28 5.48
CA GLU A 319 -19.12 5.19 5.09
C GLU A 319 -19.58 3.74 4.81
N LEU A 320 -18.69 2.87 4.33
CA LEU A 320 -19.01 1.47 4.00
C LEU A 320 -18.84 0.48 5.16
N THR A 321 -18.24 0.91 6.27
CA THR A 321 -17.98 0.03 7.43
C THR A 321 -18.67 0.49 8.71
N GLU A 322 -19.49 1.54 8.62
CA GLU A 322 -20.37 2.04 9.70
C GLU A 322 -21.76 1.41 9.61
#